data_AF-A0A378RN27-F1
#
_entry.id   AF-A0A378RN27-F1
#
_cell.length_a   1.000
_cell.length_b   1.000
_cell.length_c   1.000
_cell.angle_alpha   90.00
_cell.angle_beta   90.00
_cell.angle_gamma   90.00
#
_symmetry.space_group_name_H-M   'P 1'
#
loop_
_entity.id
_entity.type
_entity.pdbx_description
1 polymer ?
#
loop_
_entity_poly.entity_id
_entity_poly.type
_entity_poly.pdbx_seq_one_letter_code
_entity_poly.pdbx_strand_id
1 'polypeptide(L)'
;MNIEQILEIELNYLELAYIQGISPAYAKEIFSTKSQEEIIKRNTLIKVLVLKDVFKPIRSVDNRYDGENELIFNLKHKSENYKKYLSHKPTIKSGKLSGGKSVLLKIMNQNQLFHFKNTIEQKRIFFKSIDDETKN
;
A
#
# COMPACT_ATOMS: atom_id res chain seq x y z
N MET A 1 14.55 2.04 -1.30
CA MET A 1 14.29 0.98 -0.31
C MET A 1 15.03 -0.24 -0.76
N ASN A 2 15.87 -0.84 0.09
CA ASN A 2 16.62 -2.04 -0.27
C ASN A 2 15.73 -3.30 -0.12
N ILE A 3 16.19 -4.46 -0.60
CA ILE A 3 15.40 -5.70 -0.58
C ILE A 3 15.14 -6.17 0.85
N GLU A 4 16.12 -6.08 1.74
CA GLU A 4 15.99 -6.50 3.15
C GLU A 4 14.85 -5.74 3.85
N GLN A 5 14.77 -4.42 3.66
CA GLN A 5 13.68 -3.60 4.17
C GLN A 5 12.32 -4.05 3.62
N ILE A 6 12.25 -4.43 2.34
CA ILE A 6 11.00 -4.88 1.71
C ILE A 6 10.52 -6.19 2.32
N LEU A 7 11.42 -7.13 2.58
CA LEU A 7 11.10 -8.45 3.12
C LEU A 7 10.51 -8.37 4.52
N GLU A 8 10.91 -7.36 5.31
CA GLU A 8 10.40 -7.08 6.65
C GLU A 8 9.05 -6.35 6.67
N ILE A 9 8.55 -5.87 5.54
CA ILE A 9 7.24 -5.22 5.48
C ILE A 9 6.16 -6.24 5.82
N GLU A 10 5.31 -5.87 6.78
CA GLU A 10 4.09 -6.61 7.08
C GLU A 10 2.92 -6.06 6.27
N LEU A 11 2.16 -6.96 5.66
CA LEU A 11 0.97 -6.64 4.87
C LEU A 11 -0.26 -7.31 5.48
N ASN A 12 -1.41 -6.67 5.37
CA ASN A 12 -2.71 -7.36 5.46
C ASN A 12 -3.23 -7.75 4.06
N TYR A 13 -4.28 -8.57 4.01
CA TYR A 13 -4.82 -9.06 2.75
C TYR A 13 -5.33 -7.94 1.81
N LEU A 14 -5.82 -6.81 2.33
CA LEU A 14 -6.26 -5.68 1.51
C LEU A 14 -5.07 -4.98 0.86
N GLU A 15 -3.97 -4.85 1.60
CA GLU A 15 -2.72 -4.28 1.11
C GLU A 15 -2.10 -5.17 0.04
N LEU A 16 -2.08 -6.49 0.25
CA LEU A 16 -1.64 -7.45 -0.77
C LEU A 16 -2.50 -7.33 -2.04
N ALA A 17 -3.83 -7.31 -1.89
CA ALA A 17 -4.77 -7.16 -3.00
C ALA A 17 -4.48 -5.88 -3.80
N TYR A 18 -4.24 -4.76 -3.11
CA TYR A 18 -3.92 -3.49 -3.76
C TYR A 18 -2.56 -3.50 -4.46
N ILE A 19 -1.54 -4.11 -3.87
CA ILE A 19 -0.21 -4.20 -4.47
C ILE A 19 -0.26 -5.05 -5.74
N GLN A 20 -0.87 -6.24 -5.67
CA GLN A 20 -0.89 -7.20 -6.77
C GLN A 20 -1.99 -6.95 -7.80
N GLY A 21 -2.95 -6.07 -7.51
CA GLY A 21 -4.09 -5.87 -8.40
C GLY A 21 -5.03 -7.08 -8.47
N ILE A 22 -5.10 -7.86 -7.40
CA ILE A 22 -5.98 -9.03 -7.27
C ILE A 22 -7.21 -8.71 -6.41
N SER A 23 -8.20 -9.59 -6.41
CA SER A 23 -9.38 -9.42 -5.58
C SER A 23 -9.04 -9.58 -4.07
N PRO A 24 -9.73 -8.87 -3.17
CA PRO A 24 -9.57 -9.07 -1.73
C PRO A 24 -9.88 -10.50 -1.26
N ALA A 25 -10.79 -11.20 -1.94
CA ALA A 25 -11.12 -12.59 -1.63
C ALA A 25 -9.92 -13.52 -1.90
N TYR A 26 -9.31 -13.39 -3.08
CA TYR A 26 -8.13 -14.19 -3.43
C TYR A 26 -6.94 -13.89 -2.52
N ALA A 27 -6.75 -12.61 -2.14
CA ALA A 27 -5.72 -12.27 -1.16
C ALA A 27 -5.97 -12.89 0.23
N LYS A 28 -7.24 -13.06 0.65
CA LYS A 28 -7.56 -13.77 1.91
C LYS A 28 -7.22 -15.26 1.84
N GLU A 29 -7.46 -15.91 0.70
CA GLU A 29 -7.11 -17.33 0.51
C GLU A 29 -5.60 -17.56 0.63
N ILE A 30 -4.80 -16.66 0.02
CA ILE A 30 -3.34 -16.66 0.18
C ILE A 30 -2.97 -16.51 1.66
N PHE A 31 -3.61 -15.59 2.38
CA PHE A 31 -3.36 -15.39 3.81
C PHE A 31 -3.72 -16.64 4.62
N SER A 32 -4.89 -17.24 4.42
CA SER A 32 -5.31 -18.45 5.13
C SER A 32 -4.34 -19.61 4.93
N THR A 33 -3.83 -19.78 3.71
CA THR A 33 -2.83 -20.81 3.40
C THR A 33 -1.49 -20.53 4.09
N LYS A 34 -1.08 -19.26 4.20
CA LYS A 34 0.25 -18.88 4.72
C LYS A 34 0.30 -18.66 6.24
N SER A 35 -0.76 -18.14 6.86
CA SER A 35 -0.82 -17.95 8.31
C SER A 35 -1.37 -19.16 9.06
N GLN A 36 -1.87 -20.17 8.35
CA GLN A 36 -2.56 -21.33 8.94
C GLN A 36 -3.77 -20.93 9.80
N GLU A 37 -4.32 -19.73 9.59
CA GLU A 37 -5.53 -19.26 10.25
C GLU A 37 -6.76 -19.58 9.39
N GLU A 38 -7.80 -20.14 10.02
CA GLU A 38 -9.08 -20.39 9.35
C GLU A 38 -9.82 -19.09 9.00
N ILE A 39 -9.75 -18.08 9.87
CA ILE A 39 -10.48 -16.82 9.71
C ILE A 39 -9.52 -15.64 9.64
N ILE A 40 -9.30 -15.13 8.43
CA ILE A 40 -8.45 -13.97 8.18
C ILE A 40 -9.16 -12.66 8.53
N LYS A 41 -8.69 -12.03 9.60
CA LYS A 41 -9.14 -10.70 10.05
C LYS A 41 -8.35 -9.60 9.34
N ARG A 42 -8.83 -8.36 9.46
CA ARG A 42 -8.19 -7.20 8.83
C ARG A 42 -6.85 -6.82 9.49
N ASN A 43 -6.67 -7.17 10.75
CA ASN A 43 -5.44 -6.99 11.51
C ASN A 43 -4.49 -8.19 11.41
N THR A 44 -4.85 -9.26 10.69
CA THR A 44 -3.90 -10.34 10.38
C THR A 44 -2.82 -9.78 9.45
N LEU A 45 -1.57 -9.88 9.88
CA LEU A 45 -0.40 -9.34 9.19
C LEU A 45 0.56 -10.49 8.85
N ILE A 46 1.08 -10.49 7.63
CA ILE A 46 2.10 -11.44 7.17
C ILE A 46 3.26 -10.66 6.55
N LYS A 47 4.49 -11.04 6.87
CA LYS A 47 5.69 -10.47 6.26
C LYS A 47 5.80 -10.82 4.79
N VAL A 48 6.28 -9.88 3.97
CA VAL A 48 6.52 -10.07 2.54
C VAL A 48 7.45 -11.26 2.29
N LEU A 49 8.42 -11.52 3.18
CA LEU A 49 9.28 -12.69 3.12
C LEU A 49 8.52 -14.01 2.97
N VAL A 50 7.45 -14.21 3.75
CA VAL A 50 6.63 -15.44 3.75
C VAL A 50 5.75 -15.54 2.50
N LEU A 51 5.35 -14.39 1.96
CA LEU A 51 4.48 -14.31 0.79
C LEU A 51 5.25 -14.51 -0.53
N LYS A 52 6.57 -14.30 -0.54
CA LYS A 52 7.41 -14.35 -1.74
C LYS A 52 7.22 -15.63 -2.55
N ASP A 53 7.12 -16.77 -1.89
CA ASP A 53 7.00 -18.10 -2.53
C ASP A 53 5.68 -18.31 -3.29
N VAL A 54 4.68 -17.44 -3.07
CA VAL A 54 3.40 -17.48 -3.78
C VAL A 54 3.52 -16.84 -5.16
N PHE A 55 4.44 -15.88 -5.32
CA PHE A 55 4.52 -15.04 -6.49
C PHE A 55 5.61 -15.52 -7.44
N LYS A 56 5.29 -15.50 -8.74
CA LYS A 56 6.22 -15.91 -9.78
C LYS A 56 7.24 -14.80 -10.06
N PRO A 57 8.40 -15.13 -10.62
CA PRO A 57 9.26 -14.15 -11.25
C PRO A 57 8.54 -13.42 -12.40
N ILE A 58 8.78 -12.13 -12.56
CA ILE A 58 8.26 -11.36 -13.69
C ILE A 58 9.20 -11.45 -14.89
N ARG A 59 8.61 -11.30 -16.07
CA ARG A 59 9.35 -10.97 -17.29
C ARG A 59 9.20 -9.48 -17.58
N SER A 60 10.29 -8.74 -17.45
CA SER A 60 10.28 -7.28 -17.58
C SER A 60 10.72 -6.86 -18.97
N VAL A 61 10.16 -5.76 -19.49
CA VAL A 61 10.67 -5.09 -20.70
C VAL A 61 12.07 -4.49 -20.43
N ASP A 62 12.30 -4.08 -19.19
CA ASP A 62 13.60 -3.65 -18.70
C ASP A 62 14.32 -4.83 -18.04
N ASN A 63 15.37 -5.32 -18.70
CA ASN A 63 16.14 -6.50 -18.30
C ASN A 63 16.71 -6.42 -16.88
N ARG A 64 16.81 -5.22 -16.28
CA ARG A 64 17.27 -5.05 -14.89
C ARG A 64 16.33 -5.68 -13.86
N TYR A 65 15.06 -5.90 -14.23
CA TYR A 65 14.04 -6.48 -13.35
C TYR A 65 13.60 -7.88 -13.80
N ASP A 66 14.21 -8.42 -14.87
CA ASP A 66 13.86 -9.74 -15.37
C ASP A 66 14.21 -10.82 -14.33
N GLY A 67 13.27 -11.73 -14.06
CA GLY A 67 13.43 -12.75 -13.03
C GLY A 67 13.22 -12.25 -11.58
N GLU A 68 12.89 -10.97 -11.37
CA GLU A 68 12.55 -10.49 -10.03
C GLU A 68 11.18 -11.02 -9.58
N ASN A 69 11.02 -11.31 -8.29
CA ASN A 69 9.73 -11.74 -7.74
C ASN A 69 8.67 -10.64 -7.89
N GLU A 70 7.49 -10.98 -8.42
CA GLU A 70 6.42 -10.04 -8.75
C GLU A 70 5.98 -9.17 -7.56
N LEU A 71 5.86 -9.73 -6.35
CA LEU A 71 5.49 -8.95 -5.17
C LEU A 71 6.53 -7.88 -4.83
N ILE A 72 7.80 -8.29 -4.83
CA ILE A 72 8.93 -7.40 -4.52
C ILE A 72 9.00 -6.29 -5.58
N PHE A 73 8.90 -6.66 -6.85
CA PHE A 73 8.83 -5.70 -7.95
C PHE A 73 7.69 -4.70 -7.75
N ASN A 74 6.46 -5.18 -7.54
CA ASN A 74 5.31 -4.30 -7.35
C ASN A 74 5.47 -3.39 -6.12
N LEU A 75 6.02 -3.87 -5.01
CA LEU A 75 6.30 -3.05 -3.84
C LEU A 75 7.32 -1.95 -4.10
N LYS A 76 8.41 -2.24 -4.84
CA LYS A 76 9.42 -1.23 -5.20
C LYS A 76 8.82 -0.06 -5.99
N HIS A 77 7.91 -0.37 -6.92
CA HIS A 77 7.40 0.61 -7.87
C HIS A 77 6.06 1.25 -7.44
N LYS A 78 5.31 0.65 -6.51
CA LYS A 78 4.01 1.18 -6.09
C LYS A 78 4.11 2.49 -5.30
N SER A 79 5.25 2.81 -4.69
CA SER A 79 5.40 3.97 -3.81
C SER A 79 4.96 5.27 -4.51
N GLU A 80 5.37 5.50 -5.76
CA GLU A 80 5.04 6.69 -6.56
C GLU A 80 3.52 6.92 -6.75
N ASN A 81 2.70 5.88 -6.59
CA ASN A 81 1.25 6.02 -6.67
C ASN A 81 0.66 6.88 -5.54
N TYR A 82 1.42 7.27 -4.53
CA TYR A 82 0.92 8.16 -3.48
C TYR A 82 0.48 9.53 -4.03
N LYS A 83 1.16 10.01 -5.08
CA LYS A 83 0.94 11.35 -5.66
C LYS A 83 -0.51 11.53 -6.13
N LYS A 84 -1.13 10.47 -6.68
CA LYS A 84 -2.55 10.50 -7.11
C LYS A 84 -3.53 10.72 -5.96
N TYR A 85 -3.11 10.45 -4.73
CA TYR A 85 -3.95 10.64 -3.54
C TYR A 85 -3.80 12.02 -2.91
N LEU A 86 -2.85 12.83 -3.36
CA LEU A 86 -2.71 14.23 -2.92
C LEU A 86 -3.89 15.10 -3.36
N SER A 87 -4.63 14.69 -4.40
CA SER A 87 -5.85 15.34 -4.89
C SER A 87 -7.12 14.53 -4.61
N HIS A 88 -7.02 13.37 -3.95
CA HIS A 88 -8.15 12.48 -3.75
C HIS A 88 -9.01 12.92 -2.56
N LYS A 89 -10.21 13.45 -2.84
CA LYS A 89 -11.12 14.05 -1.84
C LYS A 89 -11.37 13.16 -0.61
N PRO A 90 -11.67 11.85 -0.71
CA PRO A 90 -11.82 11.01 0.47
C PRO A 90 -10.55 10.91 1.34
N THR A 91 -9.37 10.90 0.71
CA THR A 91 -8.08 10.87 1.43
C THR A 91 -7.81 12.20 2.13
N ILE A 92 -8.08 13.32 1.46
CA ILE A 92 -7.95 14.66 2.04
C ILE A 92 -8.87 14.80 3.25
N LYS A 93 -10.17 14.48 3.11
CA LYS A 93 -11.15 14.56 4.20
C LYS A 93 -10.74 13.74 5.42
N SER A 94 -10.32 12.50 5.19
CA SER A 94 -9.91 11.57 6.25
C SER A 94 -8.49 11.82 6.79
N GLY A 95 -7.65 12.57 6.08
CA GLY A 95 -6.26 12.80 6.41
C GLY A 95 -5.35 11.57 6.27
N LYS A 96 -5.84 10.44 5.74
CA LYS A 96 -5.09 9.17 5.71
C LYS A 96 -5.40 8.29 4.50
N LEU A 97 -4.44 7.43 4.15
CA LEU A 97 -4.68 6.33 3.21
C LEU A 97 -5.32 5.17 3.96
N SER A 98 -6.49 4.72 3.48
CA SER A 98 -7.29 3.68 4.12
C SER A 98 -7.43 2.44 3.23
N GLY A 99 -7.70 1.29 3.85
CA GLY A 99 -7.80 0.00 3.13
C GLY A 99 -6.47 -0.41 2.55
N GLY A 100 -6.46 -1.11 1.40
CA GLY A 100 -5.22 -1.56 0.78
C GLY A 100 -4.23 -0.45 0.41
N LYS A 101 -4.72 0.80 0.28
CA LYS A 101 -3.89 1.97 -0.04
C LYS A 101 -2.93 2.34 1.09
N SER A 102 -3.16 1.89 2.33
CA SER A 102 -2.28 2.18 3.48
C SER A 102 -0.87 1.66 3.29
N VAL A 103 -0.70 0.60 2.49
CA VAL A 103 0.63 0.04 2.17
C VAL A 103 1.58 1.08 1.59
N LEU A 104 1.06 2.09 0.89
CA LEU A 104 1.90 3.15 0.32
C LEU A 104 2.68 3.89 1.41
N LEU A 105 2.10 4.06 2.60
CA LEU A 105 2.79 4.69 3.74
C LEU A 105 3.96 3.82 4.25
N LYS A 106 3.87 2.49 4.09
CA LYS A 106 4.91 1.53 4.51
C LYS A 106 6.09 1.49 3.55
N ILE A 107 5.85 1.76 2.26
CA ILE A 107 6.88 1.70 1.19
C ILE A 107 7.41 3.08 0.78
N MET A 108 6.85 4.17 1.30
CA MET A 108 7.34 5.52 1.07
C MET A 108 8.68 5.74 1.78
N ASN A 109 9.62 6.39 1.10
CA ASN A 109 10.81 6.92 1.77
C ASN A 109 10.44 8.13 2.65
N GLN A 110 11.35 8.58 3.51
CA GLN A 110 11.11 9.67 4.45
C GLN A 110 10.68 10.98 3.76
N ASN A 111 11.30 11.32 2.63
CA ASN A 111 10.96 12.53 1.87
C ASN A 111 9.53 12.44 1.30
N GLN A 112 9.15 11.30 0.74
CA GLN A 112 7.80 11.06 0.23
C GLN A 112 6.76 11.08 1.36
N LEU A 113 7.08 10.44 2.49
CA LEU A 113 6.19 10.40 3.66
C LEU A 113 5.97 11.81 4.24
N PHE A 114 7.04 12.60 4.36
CA PHE A 114 6.97 13.99 4.80
C PHE A 114 6.13 14.83 3.84
N HIS A 115 6.40 14.76 2.54
CA HIS A 115 5.65 15.47 1.52
C HIS A 115 4.16 15.10 1.54
N PHE A 116 3.85 13.80 1.64
CA PHE A 116 2.47 13.32 1.73
C PHE A 116 1.75 13.87 2.97
N LYS A 117 2.34 13.72 4.16
CA LYS A 117 1.75 14.18 5.43
C LYS A 117 1.50 15.69 5.40
N ASN A 118 2.50 16.48 5.00
CA ASN A 118 2.38 17.94 4.95
C ASN A 118 1.29 18.39 3.99
N THR A 119 1.30 17.88 2.76
CA THR A 119 0.34 18.27 1.71
C THR A 119 -1.09 17.87 2.07
N ILE A 120 -1.28 16.67 2.61
CA ILE A 120 -2.61 16.19 3.00
C ILE A 120 -3.17 17.01 4.16
N GLU A 121 -2.35 17.33 5.16
CA GLU A 121 -2.81 18.10 6.31
C GLU A 121 -3.19 19.53 5.91
N GLN A 122 -2.37 20.23 5.11
CA GLN A 122 -2.70 21.56 4.58
C GLN A 122 -4.03 21.56 3.82
N LYS A 123 -4.23 20.58 2.93
CA LYS A 123 -5.49 20.46 2.17
C LYS A 123 -6.68 20.11 3.06
N ARG A 124 -6.46 19.33 4.12
CA ARG A 124 -7.51 18.97 5.07
C ARG A 124 -7.97 20.17 5.89
N ILE A 125 -7.04 21.01 6.34
CA ILE A 125 -7.34 22.27 7.05
C ILE A 125 -8.17 23.18 6.15
N PHE A 126 -7.73 23.41 4.92
CA PHE A 126 -8.47 24.20 3.93
C PHE A 126 -9.86 23.64 3.61
N PHE A 127 -9.98 22.31 3.51
CA PHE A 127 -11.28 21.68 3.27
C PHE A 127 -12.26 21.92 4.42
N LYS A 128 -11.78 21.88 5.67
CA LYS A 128 -12.61 22.13 6.85
C LYS A 128 -13.08 23.58 6.92
N SER A 129 -12.21 24.56 6.62
CA SER A 129 -12.60 25.97 6.66
C SER A 129 -13.74 26.28 5.68
N ILE A 130 -13.71 25.71 4.47
CA ILE A 130 -14.80 25.86 3.48
C ILE A 130 -16.10 25.20 3.98
N ASP A 131 -16.02 24.00 4.55
CA ASP A 131 -17.18 23.28 5.08
C ASP A 131 -17.83 24.02 6.27
N ASP A 132 -17.05 24.80 7.03
CA ASP A 132 -17.54 25.60 8.15
C ASP A 132 -18.14 26.94 7.68
N GLU A 133 -17.57 27.57 6.65
CA GLU A 133 -18.11 28.80 6.02
C GLU A 133 -19.44 28.55 5.30
N THR A 134 -19.63 27.38 4.69
CA THR A 134 -20.85 27.04 3.94
C THR A 134 -22.03 26.60 4.82
N LYS A 135 -21.83 26.47 6.13
CA LYS A 135 -22.88 26.11 7.11
C LYS A 135 -23.41 27.30 7.91
N ASN A 136 -22.81 28.48 7.76
CA ASN A 136 -23.28 29.76 8.30
C ASN A 136 -24.03 30.54 7.23
#